data_AF-A0A2E5B545-F1
#
_entry.id   AF-A0A2E5B545-F1
#
_cell.length_a   1.000
_cell.length_b   1.000
_cell.length_c   1.000
_cell.angle_alpha   90.00
_cell.angle_beta   90.00
_cell.angle_gamma   90.00
#
_symmetry.space_group_name_H-M   'P 1'
#
loop_
_entity.id
_entity.type
_entity.pdbx_description
1 polymer ?
#
loop_
_entity_poly.entity_id
_entity_poly.type
_entity_poly.pdbx_seq_one_letter_code
_entity_poly.pdbx_strand_id
1 'polypeptide(L)'
;MEWTEVDIVGPGPKMLFPMAWSLLPLVAGLLLFIKSDNLLATSLLAAGIMLSLFAVWRGATSMPGRVDMLVLLVSPFAAFSLFFQPPAFVQAIIALTVWTINYRTASFLSALSGKSYRCLWDPRIPLPEISGATYMHKKWAARPLFRIGNNIVRGVRVNNEIMLEADAPITFTFSEE
;
A
#
# COMPACT_ATOMS: atom_id res chain seq x y z
N MET A 1 16.76 22.30 10.81
CA MET A 1 16.81 21.68 9.47
C MET A 1 15.52 22.02 8.74
N GLU A 2 15.60 22.44 7.49
CA GLU A 2 14.44 22.85 6.70
C GLU A 2 13.94 21.71 5.80
N TRP A 3 12.65 21.42 5.89
CA TRP A 3 11.99 20.48 4.99
C TRP A 3 11.55 21.23 3.73
N THR A 4 12.01 20.78 2.57
CA THR A 4 11.56 21.28 1.27
C THR A 4 10.39 20.43 0.77
N GLU A 5 9.32 21.11 0.37
CA GLU A 5 8.18 20.45 -0.23
C GLU A 5 8.50 20.13 -1.70
N VAL A 6 8.32 18.87 -2.08
CA VAL A 6 8.61 18.37 -3.43
C VAL A 6 7.40 17.58 -3.91
N ASP A 7 6.92 17.90 -5.11
CA ASP A 7 5.90 17.10 -5.77
C ASP A 7 6.48 15.76 -6.24
N ILE A 8 5.90 14.66 -5.78
CA ILE A 8 6.22 13.33 -6.31
C ILE A 8 5.17 12.97 -7.36
N VAL A 9 5.63 12.49 -8.51
CA VAL A 9 4.74 11.87 -9.50
C VAL A 9 4.09 10.64 -8.87
N GLY A 10 2.83 10.79 -8.47
CA GLY A 10 2.00 9.71 -7.96
C GLY A 10 1.76 8.60 -8.98
N PRO A 11 1.35 7.39 -8.55
CA PRO A 11 0.94 6.34 -9.48
C PRO A 11 -0.27 6.75 -10.33
N GLY A 12 -1.10 7.67 -9.83
CA GLY A 12 -2.17 8.34 -10.58
C GLY A 12 -3.33 7.41 -10.96
N PRO A 13 -4.38 7.92 -11.62
CA PRO A 13 -5.62 7.17 -11.87
C PRO A 13 -5.43 5.96 -12.80
N LYS A 14 -4.39 5.96 -13.64
CA LYS A 14 -4.07 4.85 -14.54
C LYS A 14 -3.77 3.54 -13.78
N MET A 15 -3.34 3.62 -12.52
CA MET A 15 -3.11 2.42 -11.70
C MET A 15 -4.40 1.66 -11.36
N LEU A 16 -5.58 2.31 -11.46
CA LEU A 16 -6.88 1.72 -11.15
C LEU A 16 -7.41 0.85 -12.30
N PHE A 17 -6.71 0.80 -13.44
CA PHE A 17 -7.15 0.01 -14.59
C PHE A 17 -7.36 -1.48 -14.24
N PRO A 18 -6.42 -2.19 -13.58
CA PRO A 18 -6.66 -3.57 -13.16
C PRO A 18 -7.80 -3.68 -12.14
N MET A 19 -8.04 -2.65 -11.33
CA MET A 19 -9.17 -2.59 -10.41
C MET A 19 -10.50 -2.62 -11.16
N ALA A 20 -10.65 -1.83 -12.23
CA ALA A 20 -11.85 -1.82 -13.05
C ALA A 20 -12.06 -3.17 -13.76
N TRP A 21 -11.00 -3.75 -14.33
CA TRP A 21 -11.08 -5.04 -15.00
C TRP A 21 -11.42 -6.21 -14.06
N SER A 22 -11.13 -6.07 -12.76
CA SER A 22 -11.40 -7.11 -11.77
C SER A 22 -12.89 -7.35 -11.55
N LEU A 23 -13.73 -6.37 -11.91
CA LEU A 23 -15.19 -6.48 -11.84
C LEU A 23 -15.73 -7.53 -12.80
N LEU A 24 -15.11 -7.72 -13.97
CA LEU A 24 -15.58 -8.71 -14.95
C LEU A 24 -15.60 -10.15 -14.40
N PRO A 25 -14.47 -10.70 -13.92
CA PRO A 25 -14.47 -12.04 -13.33
C PRO A 25 -15.27 -12.09 -12.02
N LEU A 26 -15.30 -11.02 -11.21
CA LEU A 26 -16.13 -11.00 -9.99
C LEU A 26 -17.62 -11.13 -10.31
N VAL A 27 -18.14 -10.30 -11.20
CA VAL A 27 -19.56 -10.31 -11.57
C VAL A 27 -19.91 -11.62 -12.26
N ALA A 28 -19.04 -12.12 -13.16
CA ALA A 28 -19.25 -13.42 -13.79
C ALA A 28 -19.31 -14.57 -12.77
N GLY A 29 -18.40 -14.58 -11.78
CA GLY A 29 -18.41 -15.56 -10.70
C GLY A 29 -19.68 -15.51 -9.84
N LEU A 30 -20.10 -14.30 -9.45
CA LEU A 30 -21.34 -14.09 -8.68
C LEU A 30 -22.59 -14.55 -9.45
N LEU A 31 -22.67 -14.22 -10.75
CA LEU A 31 -23.79 -14.64 -11.60
C LEU A 31 -23.83 -16.16 -11.78
N LEU A 32 -22.68 -16.82 -11.81
CA LEU A 32 -22.62 -18.28 -11.96
C LEU A 32 -23.10 -19.01 -10.71
N PHE A 33 -22.89 -18.48 -9.51
CA PHE A 33 -23.48 -19.04 -8.29
C PHE A 33 -25.00 -19.06 -8.30
N ILE A 34 -25.65 -18.17 -9.08
CA ILE A 34 -27.11 -18.21 -9.24
C ILE A 34 -27.54 -19.47 -10.01
N LYS A 35 -26.68 -20.00 -10.91
CA LYS A 35 -26.97 -21.18 -11.72
C LYS A 35 -26.44 -22.48 -11.11
N SER A 36 -25.24 -22.46 -10.54
CA SER A 36 -24.59 -23.65 -9.99
C SER A 36 -23.39 -23.30 -9.11
N ASP A 37 -23.22 -24.02 -8.01
CA ASP A 37 -22.05 -23.96 -7.13
C ASP A 37 -20.89 -24.75 -7.75
N ASN A 38 -20.34 -24.25 -8.85
CA ASN A 38 -19.26 -24.91 -9.57
C ASN A 38 -17.89 -24.27 -9.29
N LEU A 39 -16.83 -25.05 -9.47
CA LEU A 39 -15.43 -24.61 -9.30
C LEU A 39 -15.08 -23.43 -10.21
N LEU A 40 -15.78 -23.29 -11.34
CA LEU A 40 -15.58 -22.20 -12.29
C LEU A 40 -16.00 -20.85 -11.68
N ALA A 41 -17.12 -20.79 -10.96
CA ALA A 41 -17.57 -19.60 -10.24
C ALA A 41 -16.55 -19.20 -9.17
N THR A 42 -16.08 -20.16 -8.36
CA THR A 42 -14.99 -19.96 -7.40
C THR A 42 -13.71 -19.43 -8.06
N SER A 43 -13.31 -20.02 -9.19
CA SER A 43 -12.10 -19.61 -9.93
C SER A 43 -12.21 -18.17 -10.45
N LEU A 44 -13.39 -17.76 -10.92
CA LEU A 44 -13.63 -16.40 -11.38
C LEU A 44 -13.62 -15.39 -10.22
N LEU A 45 -14.20 -15.72 -9.07
CA LEU A 45 -14.09 -14.86 -7.89
C LEU A 45 -12.65 -14.70 -7.43
N ALA A 46 -11.89 -15.80 -7.35
CA ALA A 46 -10.47 -15.77 -7.01
C ALA A 46 -9.66 -14.94 -8.02
N ALA A 47 -9.92 -15.10 -9.32
CA ALA A 47 -9.28 -14.32 -10.37
C ALA A 47 -9.56 -12.82 -10.21
N GLY A 48 -10.80 -12.43 -9.89
CA GLY A 48 -11.14 -11.04 -9.64
C GLY A 48 -10.47 -10.46 -8.39
N ILE A 49 -10.39 -11.22 -7.30
CA ILE A 49 -9.60 -10.83 -6.11
C ILE A 49 -8.15 -10.58 -6.51
N MET A 50 -7.52 -11.52 -7.22
CA MET A 50 -6.10 -11.40 -7.60
C MET A 50 -5.85 -10.25 -8.58
N LEU A 51 -6.77 -9.99 -9.51
CA LEU A 51 -6.66 -8.87 -10.44
C LEU A 51 -6.80 -7.51 -9.72
N SER A 52 -7.68 -7.44 -8.72
CA SER A 52 -7.80 -6.24 -7.87
C SER A 52 -6.55 -6.01 -7.01
N LEU A 53 -5.93 -7.08 -6.48
CA LEU A 53 -4.64 -7.01 -5.78
C LEU A 53 -3.54 -6.46 -6.68
N PHE A 54 -3.54 -6.80 -7.98
CA PHE A 54 -2.53 -6.31 -8.91
C PHE A 54 -2.53 -4.77 -9.03
N ALA A 55 -3.70 -4.11 -8.93
CA ALA A 55 -3.78 -2.65 -8.87
C ALA A 55 -3.12 -2.09 -7.60
N VAL A 56 -3.40 -2.70 -6.44
CA VAL A 56 -2.79 -2.33 -5.16
C VAL A 56 -1.27 -2.53 -5.20
N TRP A 57 -0.82 -3.67 -5.71
CA TRP A 57 0.59 -3.99 -5.88
C TRP A 57 1.33 -2.95 -6.74
N ARG A 58 0.72 -2.54 -7.86
CA ARG A 58 1.30 -1.49 -8.72
C ARG A 58 1.42 -0.15 -8.00
N GLY A 59 0.40 0.24 -7.23
CA GLY A 59 0.46 1.46 -6.43
C GLY A 59 1.49 1.37 -5.31
N ALA A 60 1.56 0.24 -4.61
CA ALA A 60 2.49 0.00 -3.51
C ALA A 60 3.96 -0.04 -3.98
N THR A 61 4.22 -0.60 -5.17
CA THR A 61 5.57 -0.58 -5.78
C THR A 61 5.98 0.82 -6.25
N SER A 62 5.03 1.64 -6.69
CA SER A 62 5.28 3.03 -7.04
C SER A 62 5.49 3.93 -5.80
N MET A 63 4.93 3.55 -4.65
CA MET A 63 5.02 4.29 -3.39
C MET A 63 5.37 3.37 -2.20
N PRO A 64 6.63 2.92 -2.11
CA PRO A 64 7.05 1.95 -1.11
C PRO A 64 6.89 2.49 0.32
N GLY A 65 6.28 1.69 1.19
CA GLY A 65 6.06 2.03 2.60
C GLY A 65 4.74 2.77 2.88
N ARG A 66 3.96 3.16 1.86
CA ARG A 66 2.63 3.79 2.07
C ARG A 66 1.50 2.80 2.35
N VAL A 67 1.76 1.50 2.18
CA VAL A 67 0.85 0.42 2.52
C VAL A 67 1.60 -0.64 3.31
N ASP A 68 0.96 -1.16 4.36
CA ASP A 68 1.49 -2.27 5.14
C ASP A 68 1.52 -3.55 4.30
N MET A 69 2.63 -4.29 4.33
CA MET A 69 2.76 -5.55 3.61
C MET A 69 1.72 -6.59 4.05
N LEU A 70 1.19 -6.50 5.28
CA LEU A 70 0.11 -7.38 5.73
C LEU A 70 -1.18 -7.21 4.92
N VAL A 71 -1.47 -6.01 4.43
CA VAL A 71 -2.66 -5.74 3.60
C VAL A 71 -2.58 -6.49 2.26
N LEU A 72 -1.37 -6.61 1.69
CA LEU A 72 -1.15 -7.33 0.44
C LEU A 72 -1.36 -8.85 0.59
N LEU A 73 -1.23 -9.39 1.80
CA LEU A 73 -1.44 -10.82 2.07
C LEU A 73 -2.92 -11.22 2.14
N VAL A 74 -3.82 -10.28 2.45
CA VAL A 74 -5.26 -10.58 2.59
C VAL A 74 -5.83 -11.20 1.31
N SER A 75 -5.43 -10.69 0.14
CA SER A 75 -5.98 -11.14 -1.14
C SER A 75 -5.57 -12.57 -1.53
N PRO A 76 -4.27 -12.97 -1.49
CA PRO A 76 -3.88 -14.35 -1.74
C PRO A 76 -4.51 -15.35 -0.77
N PHE A 77 -4.56 -15.03 0.53
CA PHE A 77 -5.20 -15.90 1.53
C PHE A 77 -6.69 -16.06 1.27
N ALA A 78 -7.40 -14.97 0.99
CA ALA A 78 -8.81 -15.02 0.66
C ALA A 78 -9.07 -15.82 -0.63
N ALA A 79 -8.34 -15.54 -1.71
CA ALA A 79 -8.46 -16.25 -2.98
C ALA A 79 -8.23 -17.76 -2.80
N PHE A 80 -7.20 -18.15 -2.05
CA PHE A 80 -6.94 -19.55 -1.72
C PHE A 80 -8.06 -20.16 -0.86
N SER A 81 -8.57 -19.42 0.12
CA SER A 81 -9.64 -19.90 1.00
C SER A 81 -10.93 -20.25 0.26
N LEU A 82 -11.22 -19.58 -0.87
CA LEU A 82 -12.39 -19.89 -1.70
C LEU A 82 -12.33 -21.31 -2.28
N PHE A 83 -11.14 -21.87 -2.50
CA PHE A 83 -10.96 -23.23 -3.05
C PHE A 83 -11.24 -24.35 -2.04
N PHE A 84 -11.44 -24.03 -0.75
CA PHE A 84 -12.05 -24.97 0.21
C PHE A 84 -13.57 -25.10 0.02
N GLN A 85 -14.14 -24.42 -0.99
CA GLN A 85 -15.54 -24.45 -1.37
C GLN A 85 -16.48 -24.16 -0.19
N PRO A 86 -16.33 -23.03 0.53
CA PRO A 86 -17.33 -22.64 1.52
C PRO A 86 -18.67 -22.35 0.80
N PRO A 87 -19.79 -22.25 1.54
CA PRO A 87 -21.08 -21.95 0.94
C PRO A 87 -21.03 -20.71 0.02
N ALA A 88 -21.76 -20.73 -1.09
CA ALA A 88 -21.66 -19.69 -2.12
C ALA A 88 -21.84 -18.26 -1.60
N PHE A 89 -22.77 -18.06 -0.65
CA PHE A 89 -22.96 -16.76 -0.01
C PHE A 89 -21.72 -16.30 0.78
N VAL A 90 -21.01 -17.22 1.43
CA VAL A 90 -19.76 -16.95 2.15
C VAL A 90 -18.67 -16.56 1.15
N GLN A 91 -18.55 -17.29 0.04
CA GLN A 91 -17.60 -16.95 -1.03
C GLN A 91 -17.87 -15.54 -1.60
N ALA A 92 -19.13 -15.21 -1.83
CA ALA A 92 -19.54 -13.88 -2.30
C ALA A 92 -19.17 -12.77 -1.30
N ILE A 93 -19.45 -12.97 -0.01
CA ILE A 93 -19.10 -12.01 1.05
C ILE A 93 -17.58 -11.81 1.14
N ILE A 94 -16.80 -12.90 1.12
CA ILE A 94 -15.33 -12.83 1.12
C ILE A 94 -14.84 -12.02 -0.09
N ALA A 95 -15.31 -12.36 -1.29
CA ALA A 95 -14.88 -11.71 -2.52
C ALA A 95 -15.19 -10.20 -2.53
N LEU A 96 -16.41 -9.81 -2.15
CA LEU A 96 -16.82 -8.41 -2.07
C LEU A 96 -16.06 -7.63 -1.00
N THR A 97 -15.81 -8.25 0.15
CA THR A 97 -15.06 -7.62 1.26
C THR A 97 -13.62 -7.34 0.84
N VAL A 98 -12.94 -8.34 0.28
CA VAL A 98 -11.55 -8.23 -0.15
C VAL A 98 -11.41 -7.25 -1.31
N TRP A 99 -12.32 -7.30 -2.28
CA TRP A 99 -12.36 -6.32 -3.36
C TRP A 99 -12.54 -4.90 -2.83
N THR A 100 -13.41 -4.69 -1.83
CA THR A 100 -13.62 -3.38 -1.21
C THR A 100 -12.36 -2.86 -0.52
N ILE A 101 -11.64 -3.73 0.19
CA ILE A 101 -10.35 -3.39 0.81
C ILE A 101 -9.33 -2.98 -0.25
N ASN A 102 -9.22 -3.76 -1.33
CA ASN A 102 -8.32 -3.46 -2.45
C ASN A 102 -8.71 -2.14 -3.13
N TYR A 103 -10.00 -1.88 -3.32
CA TYR A 103 -10.50 -0.64 -3.91
C TYR A 103 -10.10 0.58 -3.07
N ARG A 104 -10.37 0.53 -1.76
CA ARG A 104 -10.02 1.62 -0.83
C ARG A 104 -8.51 1.86 -0.77
N THR A 105 -7.72 0.79 -0.79
CA THR A 105 -6.26 0.89 -0.76
C THR A 105 -5.72 1.44 -2.08
N ALA A 106 -6.22 0.95 -3.21
CA ALA A 106 -5.82 1.43 -4.53
C ALA A 106 -6.28 2.87 -4.76
N SER A 107 -7.49 3.25 -4.33
CA SER A 107 -7.98 4.63 -4.46
C SER A 107 -7.15 5.59 -3.63
N PHE A 108 -6.82 5.24 -2.38
CA PHE A 108 -5.88 5.97 -1.53
C PHE A 108 -4.54 6.17 -2.24
N LEU A 109 -3.91 5.07 -2.69
CA LEU A 109 -2.65 5.12 -3.42
C LEU A 109 -2.73 5.95 -4.71
N SER A 110 -3.82 5.89 -5.45
CA SER A 110 -4.00 6.65 -6.69
C SER A 110 -4.17 8.15 -6.45
N ALA A 111 -4.73 8.52 -5.29
CA ALA A 111 -4.90 9.89 -4.84
C ALA A 111 -3.63 10.45 -4.19
N LEU A 112 -2.68 9.59 -3.81
CA LEU A 112 -1.33 10.00 -3.46
C LEU A 112 -0.61 10.48 -4.74
N SER A 113 -0.89 11.70 -5.18
CA SER A 113 0.10 12.55 -5.88
C SER A 113 0.66 13.59 -4.91
N GLY A 114 0.88 13.15 -3.67
CA GLY A 114 1.07 14.02 -2.53
C GLY A 114 2.47 14.59 -2.48
N LYS A 115 2.53 15.91 -2.32
CA LYS A 115 3.64 16.67 -1.75
C LYS A 115 4.39 15.84 -0.72
N SER A 116 5.70 15.79 -0.90
CA SER A 116 6.61 15.06 -0.04
C SER A 116 7.60 16.04 0.54
N TYR A 117 7.89 15.89 1.82
CA TYR A 117 8.83 16.76 2.48
C TYR A 117 10.18 16.08 2.45
N ARG A 118 11.18 16.74 1.88
CA ARG A 118 12.57 16.26 1.83
C ARG A 118 13.46 17.14 2.69
N CYS A 119 14.38 16.50 3.41
CA CYS A 119 15.41 17.17 4.18
C CYS A 119 16.75 16.56 3.79
N LEU A 120 17.73 17.40 3.45
CA LEU A 120 19.10 16.93 3.27
C LEU A 120 19.60 16.32 4.58
N TRP A 121 20.31 15.19 4.48
CA TRP A 121 20.81 14.47 5.64
C TRP A 121 22.22 13.97 5.41
N ASP A 122 23.10 14.18 6.39
CA ASP A 122 24.41 13.55 6.38
C ASP A 122 24.29 12.11 6.91
N PRO A 123 24.59 11.07 6.11
CA PRO A 123 24.51 9.67 6.55
C PRO A 123 25.42 9.33 7.74
N ARG A 124 26.41 10.17 8.05
CA ARG A 124 27.30 10.02 9.21
C ARG A 124 26.64 10.45 10.51
N ILE A 125 25.62 11.31 10.43
CA ILE A 125 24.88 11.80 11.60
C ILE A 125 23.80 10.78 11.96
N PRO A 126 23.78 10.26 13.21
CA PRO A 126 22.73 9.36 13.68
C PRO A 126 21.38 10.07 13.67
N LEU A 127 20.30 9.29 13.47
CA LEU A 127 18.96 9.87 13.51
C LEU A 127 18.65 10.34 14.94
N PRO A 128 18.16 11.57 15.13
CA PRO A 128 17.83 12.11 16.44
C PRO A 128 16.69 11.29 17.05
N GLU A 129 16.70 11.16 18.39
CA GLU A 129 15.61 10.51 19.11
C GLU A 129 14.42 11.46 19.24
N ILE A 130 13.27 11.03 18.75
CA ILE A 130 12.02 11.79 18.72
C ILE A 130 11.03 11.06 19.63
N SER A 131 10.45 11.80 20.57
CA SER A 131 9.46 11.25 21.48
C SER A 131 8.24 10.72 20.71
N GLY A 132 7.86 9.47 20.99
CA GLY A 132 6.74 8.80 20.31
C GLY A 132 7.07 8.22 18.93
N ALA A 133 8.32 8.28 18.48
CA ALA A 133 8.75 7.64 17.24
C ALA A 133 9.10 6.16 17.44
N THR A 134 8.59 5.29 16.57
CA THR A 134 8.99 3.90 16.50
C THR A 134 10.11 3.75 15.47
N TYR A 135 11.33 3.48 15.94
CA TYR A 135 12.50 3.31 15.07
C TYR A 135 12.58 1.89 14.51
N MET A 136 12.69 1.79 13.19
CA MET A 136 13.03 0.57 12.48
C MET A 136 14.55 0.47 12.29
N HIS A 137 15.19 1.62 12.02
CA HIS A 137 16.64 1.75 11.89
C HIS A 137 17.13 3.05 12.55
N LYS A 138 18.20 2.97 13.34
CA LYS A 138 18.85 4.14 13.97
C LYS A 138 19.90 4.83 13.09
N LYS A 139 20.31 4.17 11.98
CA LYS A 139 21.26 4.71 10.99
C LYS A 139 20.55 4.96 9.67
N TRP A 140 21.03 5.96 8.92
CA TRP A 140 20.50 6.24 7.61
C TRP A 140 20.63 5.02 6.68
N ALA A 141 19.58 4.76 5.92
CA ALA A 141 19.53 3.73 4.89
C ALA A 141 18.38 4.07 3.92
N ALA A 142 18.49 3.61 2.67
CA ALA A 142 17.47 3.82 1.63
C ALA A 142 16.23 2.93 1.84
N ARG A 143 15.54 3.10 2.97
CA ARG A 143 14.41 2.31 3.46
C ARG A 143 13.63 3.09 4.53
N PRO A 144 12.46 2.63 5.00
CA PRO A 144 11.79 3.22 6.15
C PRO A 144 12.72 3.23 7.38
N LEU A 145 12.85 4.37 8.05
CA LEU A 145 13.76 4.58 9.16
C LEU A 145 13.03 4.61 10.50
N PHE A 146 11.99 5.44 10.59
CA PHE A 146 11.13 5.53 11.77
C PHE A 146 9.74 6.01 11.39
N ARG A 147 8.78 5.77 12.27
CA ARG A 147 7.38 6.19 12.11
C ARG A 147 6.96 7.02 13.32
N ILE A 148 6.25 8.13 13.06
CA ILE A 148 5.61 8.97 14.08
C ILE A 148 4.11 8.99 13.80
N GLY A 149 3.32 8.29 14.61
CA GLY A 149 1.89 8.09 14.34
C GLY A 149 1.69 7.42 12.97
N ASN A 150 1.08 8.14 12.02
CA ASN A 150 0.90 7.67 10.63
C ASN A 150 1.97 8.18 9.65
N ASN A 151 2.86 9.08 10.07
CA ASN A 151 3.90 9.65 9.21
C ASN A 151 5.13 8.74 9.19
N ILE A 152 5.57 8.34 8.00
CA ILE A 152 6.73 7.46 7.82
C ILE A 152 7.89 8.29 7.27
N VAL A 153 9.01 8.27 7.98
CA VAL A 153 10.25 8.86 7.52
C VAL A 153 11.13 7.78 6.92
N ARG A 154 11.63 8.04 5.71
CA ARG A 154 12.47 7.11 4.95
C ARG A 154 13.71 7.82 4.43
N GLY A 155 14.81 7.08 4.33
CA GLY A 155 15.99 7.55 3.63
C GLY A 155 15.80 7.38 2.13
N VAL A 156 16.17 8.40 1.36
CA VAL A 156 16.08 8.39 -0.11
C VAL A 156 17.38 8.94 -0.68
N ARG A 157 17.78 8.42 -1.86
CA ARG A 157 18.88 8.98 -2.63
C ARG A 157 18.32 9.51 -3.95
N VAL A 158 18.42 10.81 -4.17
CA VAL A 158 17.92 11.49 -5.36
C VAL A 158 19.04 12.39 -5.88
N ASN A 159 19.37 12.32 -7.18
CA ASN A 159 20.42 13.13 -7.80
C ASN A 159 21.77 13.09 -7.05
N ASN A 160 22.15 11.92 -6.54
CA ASN A 160 23.37 11.69 -5.74
C ASN A 160 23.40 12.36 -4.35
N GLU A 161 22.31 13.00 -3.95
CA GLU A 161 22.13 13.58 -2.63
C GLU A 161 21.44 12.58 -1.69
N ILE A 162 21.83 12.60 -0.43
CA ILE A 162 21.28 11.76 0.62
C ILE A 162 20.27 12.59 1.41
N MET A 163 19.04 12.10 1.48
CA MET A 163 17.92 12.82 2.06
C MET A 163 17.09 11.94 2.99
N LEU A 164 16.36 12.60 3.89
CA LEU A 164 15.17 12.08 4.53
C LEU A 164 13.94 12.54 3.75
N GLU A 165 12.96 11.67 3.64
CA GLU A 165 11.66 11.97 3.04
C GLU A 165 10.54 11.57 4.00
N ALA A 166 9.55 12.45 4.13
CA ALA A 166 8.40 12.26 5.02
C ALA A 166 7.08 12.66 4.35
N ASP A 167 5.98 12.06 4.81
CA ASP A 167 4.61 12.39 4.38
C ASP A 167 4.17 13.80 4.82
N ALA A 168 4.70 14.27 5.95
CA ALA A 168 4.46 15.59 6.53
C ALA A 168 5.77 16.11 7.17
N PRO A 169 5.98 17.43 7.28
CA PRO A 169 7.17 17.96 7.92
C PRO A 169 7.21 17.57 9.40
N ILE A 170 8.39 17.26 9.91
CA ILE A 170 8.60 16.86 11.31
C ILE A 170 9.57 17.82 11.95
N THR A 171 9.23 18.31 13.14
CA THR A 171 10.15 19.08 13.96
C THR A 171 11.05 18.11 14.72
N PHE A 172 12.35 18.13 14.42
CA PHE A 172 13.34 17.46 15.24
C PHE A 172 13.60 18.30 16.49
N THR A 173 13.17 17.84 17.65
CA THR A 173 13.63 18.38 18.93
C THR A 173 14.96 17.74 19.25
N PHE A 174 16.05 18.46 19.01
CA PHE A 174 17.36 18.06 19.52
C PHE A 174 17.40 18.46 21.01
N SER A 175 17.56 17.51 21.92
CA SER A 175 17.96 17.84 23.28
C SER A 175 19.41 18.34 23.20
N GLU A 176 19.63 19.62 23.46
CA GLU A 176 20.97 20.13 23.77
C GLU A 176 21.42 19.47 25.07
N GLU A 177 22.37 18.54 24.98
CA GLU A 177 23.28 18.20 26.09
C GLU A 177 24.57 19.02 25.94
#